data_AF-A0A9X9LYN5-F1
#
_entry.id   AF-A0A9X9LYN5-F1
#
_cell.length_a   1.000
_cell.length_b   1.000
_cell.length_c   1.000
_cell.angle_alpha   90.00
_cell.angle_beta   90.00
_cell.angle_gamma   90.00
#
_symmetry.space_group_name_H-M   'P 1'
#
loop_
_entity.id
_entity.type
_entity.pdbx_description
1 polymer ?
#
loop_
_entity_poly.entity_id
_entity_poly.type
_entity_poly.pdbx_seq_one_letter_code
_entity_poly.pdbx_strand_id
1 'polypeptide(L)'
;MTCPTSMFLTLQGIQIIVFPEDGIHGFNFTRTSVYPFLDFMPSPRLVRWNPCLEPHRFNDTEVLQRLSCMAIKGNMFLVANLGTKQPCHRNDPGCPNDGRYQFNTNVVFSNNGTLVDRYRKHNLYFEAAFDAPLEVDLIIFDTPFAGKFGIFTCFDILFFEPAIRLLQDPEVKHVVYPTAWMNQLPLLAAIQIQRAFAIAFGINFLAANIHHPTLGMTGSGIHSPRKSFWHHDMEGSRGHLIIAQVAKNPLGLIGTENATGKMDPSHSKFLELLAGDPYCEKDAQEVHCDRATKWNMNAPPTFHSEMMYDNFTLVPVWGKEGYLRVCANGLCCHLLYQRPALSKELYALGVFDGLHTVHGTYYVQACALVKCGGLGFDTCGQEITEATGRFAFHLWGNFSTSYIFPLLLTSGMTLETPDQFGWESDYSFLRKRGLSSGLVTAALYGRLYERD
;
A
#
# COMPACT_ATOMS: atom_id res chain seq x y z
N MET A 1 2.81 15.90 -27.60
CA MET A 1 2.89 14.54 -28.19
C MET A 1 4.33 14.23 -28.52
N THR A 2 5.04 13.56 -27.61
CA THR A 2 6.35 12.97 -27.93
C THR A 2 6.13 11.80 -28.88
N CYS A 3 6.97 11.72 -29.91
CA CYS A 3 6.86 10.74 -30.99
C CYS A 3 6.95 9.30 -30.44
N PRO A 4 6.09 8.34 -30.84
CA PRO A 4 6.14 6.96 -30.35
C PRO A 4 7.52 6.31 -30.51
N THR A 5 8.31 6.73 -31.49
CA THR A 5 9.65 6.19 -31.78
C THR A 5 10.71 6.50 -30.72
N SER A 6 10.63 7.60 -29.96
CA SER A 6 11.65 7.89 -28.94
C SER A 6 11.47 7.03 -27.69
N MET A 7 10.23 6.66 -27.35
CA MET A 7 9.92 5.81 -26.20
C MET A 7 10.45 4.38 -26.40
N PHE A 8 10.33 3.82 -27.61
CA PHE A 8 10.83 2.47 -27.89
C PHE A 8 12.37 2.36 -27.84
N LEU A 9 13.11 3.43 -28.14
CA LEU A 9 14.58 3.45 -28.00
C LEU A 9 15.00 3.42 -26.52
N THR A 10 14.26 4.10 -25.63
CA THR A 10 14.51 4.09 -24.18
C THR A 10 14.09 2.80 -23.46
N LEU A 11 13.32 1.93 -24.11
CA LEU A 11 12.79 0.70 -23.52
C LEU A 11 13.57 -0.57 -23.93
N GLN A 12 14.74 -0.43 -24.58
CA GLN A 12 15.59 -1.60 -24.87
C GLN A 12 16.01 -2.30 -23.57
N GLY A 13 15.78 -3.61 -23.49
CA GLY A 13 16.12 -4.44 -22.32
C GLY A 13 15.07 -4.46 -21.20
N ILE A 14 13.94 -3.78 -21.36
CA ILE A 14 12.82 -3.83 -20.41
C ILE A 14 12.04 -5.14 -20.58
N GLN A 15 11.79 -5.84 -19.47
CA GLN A 15 11.14 -7.16 -19.48
C GLN A 15 9.63 -7.08 -19.27
N ILE A 16 9.16 -6.10 -18.50
CA ILE A 16 7.74 -5.84 -18.22
C ILE A 16 7.49 -4.34 -18.03
N ILE A 17 6.35 -3.84 -18.51
CA ILE A 17 5.87 -2.49 -18.28
C ILE A 17 4.43 -2.53 -17.74
N VAL A 18 4.10 -1.63 -16.82
CA VAL A 18 2.77 -1.51 -16.20
C VAL A 18 2.23 -0.10 -16.46
N PHE A 19 0.99 -0.02 -16.94
CA PHE A 19 0.26 1.22 -17.12
C PHE A 19 -0.79 1.42 -16.03
N PRO A 20 -1.20 2.68 -15.74
CA PRO A 20 -2.19 2.97 -14.70
C PRO A 20 -3.58 2.41 -14.97
N GLU A 21 -4.36 2.30 -13.91
CA GLU A 21 -5.82 2.14 -13.96
C GLU A 21 -6.45 3.35 -14.66
N ASP A 22 -7.49 3.14 -15.46
CA ASP A 22 -8.21 4.20 -16.18
C ASP A 22 -7.32 5.06 -17.12
N GLY A 23 -6.07 4.65 -17.38
CA GLY A 23 -5.12 5.43 -18.18
C GLY A 23 -5.49 5.59 -19.65
N ILE A 24 -6.44 4.80 -20.15
CA ILE A 24 -6.89 4.80 -21.55
C ILE A 24 -8.15 5.65 -21.74
N HIS A 25 -9.13 5.54 -20.84
CA HIS A 25 -10.45 6.16 -20.99
C HIS A 25 -10.76 7.21 -19.92
N GLY A 26 -9.99 7.30 -18.84
CA GLY A 26 -10.29 8.13 -17.67
C GLY A 26 -11.44 7.56 -16.83
N PHE A 27 -12.00 8.39 -15.97
CA PHE A 27 -13.05 8.03 -15.02
C PHE A 27 -14.25 8.98 -15.10
N ASN A 28 -15.24 8.79 -14.22
CA ASN A 28 -16.50 9.54 -14.16
C ASN A 28 -17.47 9.24 -15.32
N PHE A 29 -17.77 7.94 -15.48
CA PHE A 29 -18.74 7.47 -16.46
C PHE A 29 -20.01 6.91 -15.81
N THR A 30 -21.06 6.85 -16.62
CA THR A 30 -22.23 5.99 -16.39
C THR A 30 -22.06 4.71 -17.19
N ARG A 31 -22.87 3.68 -16.89
CA ARG A 31 -22.89 2.44 -17.69
C ARG A 31 -23.07 2.67 -19.19
N THR A 32 -23.85 3.69 -19.57
CA THR A 32 -24.10 4.01 -20.99
C THR A 32 -22.96 4.82 -21.59
N SER A 33 -22.43 5.82 -20.89
CA SER A 33 -21.39 6.69 -21.43
C SER A 33 -20.01 6.03 -21.52
N VAL A 34 -19.73 5.00 -20.70
CA VAL A 34 -18.50 4.22 -20.82
C VAL A 34 -18.54 3.24 -22.00
N TYR A 35 -19.73 2.79 -22.43
CA TYR A 35 -19.89 1.68 -23.37
C TYR A 35 -19.06 1.79 -24.67
N PRO A 36 -18.93 2.98 -25.31
CA PRO A 36 -18.11 3.13 -26.52
C PRO A 36 -16.61 2.92 -26.30
N PHE A 37 -16.14 2.95 -25.05
CA PHE A 37 -14.74 2.73 -24.67
C PHE A 37 -14.45 1.29 -24.24
N LEU A 38 -15.46 0.41 -24.22
CA LEU A 38 -15.33 -0.96 -23.75
C LEU A 38 -15.00 -1.93 -24.90
N ASP A 39 -13.91 -2.66 -24.74
CA ASP A 39 -13.57 -3.79 -25.61
C ASP A 39 -14.34 -5.05 -25.19
N PHE A 40 -14.78 -5.84 -26.17
CA PHE A 40 -15.24 -7.20 -25.92
C PHE A 40 -14.08 -8.04 -25.39
N MET A 41 -14.33 -8.76 -24.30
CA MET A 41 -13.31 -9.61 -23.68
C MET A 41 -13.77 -11.08 -23.68
N PRO A 42 -13.17 -11.96 -24.50
CA PRO A 42 -13.40 -13.40 -24.39
C PRO A 42 -12.78 -13.93 -23.09
N SER A 43 -13.25 -15.08 -22.59
CA SER A 43 -12.63 -15.72 -21.42
C SER A 43 -11.23 -16.26 -21.78
N PRO A 44 -10.13 -15.76 -21.14
CA PRO A 44 -8.77 -16.19 -21.49
C PRO A 44 -8.52 -17.67 -21.18
N ARG A 45 -9.19 -18.23 -20.16
CA ARG A 45 -9.09 -19.65 -19.78
C ARG A 45 -9.60 -20.61 -20.85
N LEU A 46 -10.45 -20.13 -21.75
CA LEU A 46 -11.05 -20.94 -22.81
C LEU A 46 -10.37 -20.71 -24.16
N VAL A 47 -9.64 -19.60 -24.32
CA VAL A 47 -9.16 -19.16 -25.62
C VAL A 47 -7.75 -18.59 -25.51
N ARG A 48 -6.79 -19.30 -26.11
CA ARG A 48 -5.48 -18.72 -26.43
C ARG A 48 -5.62 -17.82 -27.66
N TRP A 49 -5.29 -16.54 -27.50
CA TRP A 49 -5.50 -15.53 -28.54
C TRP A 49 -4.37 -14.49 -28.56
N ASN A 50 -3.93 -14.15 -29.76
CA ASN A 50 -3.03 -13.02 -30.00
C ASN A 50 -3.77 -11.93 -30.79
N PRO A 51 -4.27 -10.88 -30.12
CA PRO A 51 -5.05 -9.83 -30.80
C PRO A 51 -4.33 -9.14 -31.95
N CYS A 52 -3.00 -9.01 -31.89
CA CYS A 52 -2.23 -8.38 -32.96
C CYS A 52 -2.14 -9.23 -34.23
N LEU A 53 -1.95 -10.55 -34.07
CA LEU A 53 -1.81 -11.48 -35.21
C LEU A 53 -3.16 -12.00 -35.72
N GLU A 54 -4.19 -12.00 -34.86
CA GLU A 54 -5.54 -12.48 -35.16
C GLU A 54 -6.60 -11.37 -34.91
N PRO A 55 -6.51 -10.20 -35.57
CA PRO A 55 -7.32 -9.02 -35.23
C PRO A 55 -8.80 -9.14 -35.58
N HIS A 56 -9.16 -10.09 -36.45
CA HIS A 56 -10.55 -10.32 -36.89
C HIS A 56 -11.21 -11.53 -36.22
N ARG A 57 -10.55 -12.12 -35.22
CA ARG A 57 -11.10 -13.29 -34.50
C ARG A 57 -12.30 -12.93 -33.63
N PHE A 58 -12.28 -11.73 -33.07
CA PHE A 58 -13.37 -11.14 -32.30
C PHE A 58 -13.59 -9.70 -32.78
N ASN A 59 -14.82 -9.22 -32.68
CA ASN A 59 -15.16 -7.83 -32.98
C ASN A 59 -15.12 -6.98 -31.70
N ASP A 60 -15.02 -5.66 -31.85
CA ASP A 60 -14.94 -4.69 -30.75
C ASP A 60 -13.72 -4.91 -29.85
N THR A 61 -12.52 -5.06 -30.43
CA THR A 61 -11.28 -5.37 -29.69
C THR A 61 -10.09 -4.48 -30.07
N GLU A 62 -10.35 -3.26 -30.51
CA GLU A 62 -9.35 -2.35 -31.07
C GLU A 62 -8.27 -1.97 -30.04
N VAL A 63 -8.64 -1.78 -28.77
CA VAL A 63 -7.69 -1.44 -27.71
C VAL A 63 -6.80 -2.65 -27.39
N LEU A 64 -7.38 -3.83 -27.24
CA LEU A 64 -6.66 -5.09 -27.03
C LEU A 64 -5.69 -5.40 -28.18
N GLN A 65 -6.10 -5.17 -29.42
CA GLN A 65 -5.24 -5.30 -30.60
C GLN A 65 -4.01 -4.38 -30.49
N ARG A 66 -4.21 -3.10 -30.16
CA ARG A 66 -3.12 -2.12 -30.05
C ARG A 66 -2.14 -2.48 -28.93
N LEU A 67 -2.65 -2.89 -27.77
CA LEU A 67 -1.84 -3.29 -26.62
C LEU A 67 -1.02 -4.55 -26.94
N SER A 68 -1.63 -5.56 -27.58
CA SER A 68 -0.95 -6.77 -28.06
C SER A 68 0.18 -6.43 -29.05
N CYS A 69 -0.07 -5.56 -30.04
CA CYS A 69 0.96 -5.14 -30.98
C CYS A 69 2.08 -4.31 -30.30
N MET A 70 1.74 -3.53 -29.29
CA MET A 70 2.72 -2.77 -28.50
C MET A 70 3.67 -3.70 -27.75
N ALA A 71 3.15 -4.80 -27.17
CA ALA A 71 3.96 -5.82 -26.51
C ALA A 71 4.93 -6.50 -27.50
N ILE A 72 4.47 -6.85 -28.71
CA ILE A 72 5.33 -7.41 -29.78
C ILE A 72 6.45 -6.45 -30.16
N LYS A 73 6.08 -5.19 -30.46
CA LYS A 73 7.03 -4.18 -30.91
C LYS A 73 8.05 -3.84 -29.84
N GLY A 74 7.63 -3.86 -28.58
CA GLY A 74 8.48 -3.66 -27.42
C GLY A 74 9.32 -4.87 -27.02
N ASN A 75 8.98 -6.07 -27.52
CA ASN A 75 9.50 -7.35 -27.06
C ASN A 75 9.53 -7.46 -25.51
N MET A 76 8.43 -7.05 -24.88
CA MET A 76 8.29 -7.01 -23.42
C MET A 76 6.88 -7.41 -22.99
N PHE A 77 6.73 -7.89 -21.75
CA PHE A 77 5.41 -8.06 -21.16
C PHE A 77 4.76 -6.70 -20.94
N LEU A 78 3.46 -6.61 -21.19
CA LEU A 78 2.70 -5.38 -21.08
C LEU A 78 1.48 -5.63 -20.20
N VAL A 79 1.36 -4.82 -19.14
CA VAL A 79 0.19 -4.80 -18.25
C VAL A 79 -0.50 -3.46 -18.41
N ALA A 80 -1.79 -3.49 -18.73
CA ALA A 80 -2.61 -2.29 -18.87
C ALA A 80 -4.00 -2.50 -18.30
N ASN A 81 -4.69 -1.40 -18.04
CA ASN A 81 -6.06 -1.40 -17.57
C ASN A 81 -6.97 -0.78 -18.64
N LEU A 82 -8.14 -1.38 -18.83
CA LEU A 82 -9.21 -0.89 -19.70
C LEU A 82 -10.57 -1.42 -19.23
N GLY A 83 -11.62 -0.71 -19.61
CA GLY A 83 -12.99 -1.21 -19.52
C GLY A 83 -13.24 -2.34 -20.51
N THR A 84 -13.87 -3.42 -20.06
CA THR A 84 -14.30 -4.52 -20.93
C THR A 84 -15.80 -4.79 -20.81
N LYS A 85 -16.39 -5.37 -21.86
CA LYS A 85 -17.80 -5.77 -21.90
C LYS A 85 -17.97 -7.24 -22.25
N GLN A 86 -18.98 -7.87 -21.64
CA GLN A 86 -19.38 -9.25 -21.91
C GLN A 86 -20.90 -9.33 -22.02
N PRO A 87 -21.48 -9.66 -23.19
CA PRO A 87 -22.91 -9.89 -23.33
C PRO A 87 -23.38 -11.03 -22.41
N CYS A 88 -24.55 -10.88 -21.83
CA CYS A 88 -25.19 -11.92 -21.01
C CYS A 88 -26.65 -12.13 -21.42
N HIS A 89 -27.19 -13.31 -21.13
CA HIS A 89 -28.55 -13.68 -21.47
C HIS A 89 -29.48 -13.49 -20.27
N ARG A 90 -30.77 -13.29 -20.52
CA ARG A 90 -31.78 -13.14 -19.45
C ARG A 90 -31.91 -14.36 -18.53
N ASN A 91 -31.42 -15.52 -18.96
CA ASN A 91 -31.41 -16.73 -18.15
C ASN A 91 -30.27 -16.75 -17.12
N ASP A 92 -29.29 -15.84 -17.25
CA ASP A 92 -28.27 -15.59 -16.24
C ASP A 92 -28.87 -14.66 -15.17
N PRO A 93 -29.05 -15.13 -13.92
CA PRO A 93 -29.68 -14.34 -12.86
C PRO A 93 -28.85 -13.11 -12.45
N GLY A 94 -27.54 -13.10 -12.72
CA GLY A 94 -26.67 -11.96 -12.42
C GLY A 94 -26.63 -10.90 -13.53
N CYS A 95 -27.22 -11.19 -14.70
CA CYS A 95 -27.11 -10.33 -15.87
C CYS A 95 -27.78 -8.97 -15.63
N PRO A 96 -27.05 -7.85 -15.76
CA PRO A 96 -27.65 -6.53 -15.62
C PRO A 96 -28.80 -6.30 -16.61
N ASN A 97 -29.76 -5.44 -16.23
CA ASN A 97 -30.96 -5.14 -17.02
C ASN A 97 -30.65 -4.66 -18.46
N ASP A 98 -29.46 -4.12 -18.66
CA ASP A 98 -28.99 -3.60 -19.93
C ASP A 98 -28.26 -4.65 -20.80
N GLY A 99 -28.29 -5.93 -20.38
CA GLY A 99 -27.95 -7.11 -21.17
C GLY A 99 -26.46 -7.43 -21.27
N ARG A 100 -25.61 -6.79 -20.46
CA ARG A 100 -24.16 -7.03 -20.47
C ARG A 100 -23.54 -6.76 -19.11
N TYR A 101 -22.44 -7.45 -18.83
CA TYR A 101 -21.50 -7.05 -17.79
C TYR A 101 -20.47 -6.06 -18.35
N GLN A 102 -20.02 -5.14 -17.49
CA GLN A 102 -18.98 -4.17 -17.78
C GLN A 102 -17.97 -4.21 -16.65
N PHE A 103 -16.68 -4.37 -16.93
CA PHE A 103 -15.66 -4.55 -15.88
C PHE A 103 -14.49 -3.58 -16.05
N ASN A 104 -14.03 -3.00 -14.95
CA ASN A 104 -12.67 -2.47 -14.83
C ASN A 104 -11.71 -3.67 -14.90
N THR A 105 -10.86 -3.72 -15.92
CA THR A 105 -10.11 -4.93 -16.25
C THR A 105 -8.63 -4.63 -16.47
N ASN A 106 -7.76 -5.30 -15.72
CA ASN A 106 -6.36 -5.41 -16.11
C ASN A 106 -6.17 -6.55 -17.11
N VAL A 107 -5.30 -6.34 -18.10
CA VAL A 107 -4.88 -7.34 -19.08
C VAL A 107 -3.37 -7.47 -19.10
N VAL A 108 -2.91 -8.70 -19.31
CA VAL A 108 -1.49 -9.02 -19.39
C VAL A 108 -1.19 -9.60 -20.77
N PHE A 109 -0.30 -8.97 -21.52
CA PHE A 109 0.23 -9.49 -22.77
C PHE A 109 1.68 -9.95 -22.59
N SER A 110 2.01 -11.12 -23.14
CA SER A 110 3.40 -11.57 -23.25
C SER A 110 4.15 -10.76 -24.30
N ASN A 111 5.48 -10.87 -24.31
CA ASN A 111 6.35 -10.20 -25.28
C ASN A 111 6.08 -10.55 -26.76
N ASN A 112 5.37 -11.65 -27.05
CA ASN A 112 4.91 -12.00 -28.39
C ASN A 112 3.47 -11.53 -28.70
N GLY A 113 2.84 -10.75 -27.82
CA GLY A 113 1.50 -10.19 -28.00
C GLY A 113 0.34 -11.13 -27.63
N THR A 114 0.61 -12.32 -27.10
CA THR A 114 -0.46 -13.24 -26.66
C THR A 114 -1.09 -12.72 -25.37
N LEU A 115 -2.43 -12.73 -25.29
CA LEU A 115 -3.14 -12.46 -24.04
C LEU A 115 -2.85 -13.60 -23.05
N VAL A 116 -2.15 -13.28 -21.96
CA VAL A 116 -1.74 -14.23 -20.92
C VAL A 116 -2.88 -14.46 -19.94
N ASP A 117 -3.40 -13.38 -19.37
CA ASP A 117 -4.54 -13.43 -18.47
C ASP A 117 -5.22 -12.06 -18.35
N ARG A 118 -6.35 -12.02 -17.63
CA ARG A 118 -7.09 -10.81 -17.28
C ARG A 118 -7.56 -10.85 -15.83
N TYR A 119 -7.58 -9.70 -15.17
CA TYR A 119 -8.13 -9.52 -13.84
C TYR A 119 -9.26 -8.48 -13.88
N ARG A 120 -10.46 -8.84 -13.41
CA ARG A 120 -11.57 -7.89 -13.22
C ARG A 120 -11.54 -7.38 -11.78
N LYS A 121 -11.53 -6.06 -11.62
CA LYS A 121 -11.47 -5.40 -10.30
C LYS A 121 -12.64 -5.87 -9.44
N HIS A 122 -12.32 -6.34 -8.23
CA HIS A 122 -13.32 -6.84 -7.29
C HIS A 122 -13.84 -5.72 -6.37
N ASN A 123 -12.95 -4.95 -5.76
CA ASN A 123 -13.32 -3.91 -4.82
C ASN A 123 -13.42 -2.56 -5.55
N LEU A 124 -14.63 -2.24 -6.03
CA LEU A 124 -14.91 -1.00 -6.76
C LEU A 124 -14.89 0.23 -5.85
N TYR A 125 -14.42 1.37 -6.37
CA TYR A 125 -14.32 2.64 -5.64
C TYR A 125 -14.98 3.78 -6.41
N PHE A 126 -16.26 4.06 -6.12
CA PHE A 126 -17.09 5.04 -6.84
C PHE A 126 -17.22 4.78 -8.36
N GLU A 127 -17.12 3.52 -8.78
CA GLU A 127 -17.11 3.09 -10.18
C GLU A 127 -18.49 2.62 -10.67
N ALA A 128 -19.50 3.49 -10.64
CA ALA A 128 -20.88 3.15 -11.00
C ALA A 128 -21.07 2.64 -12.45
N ALA A 129 -20.06 2.80 -13.31
CA ALA A 129 -20.06 2.30 -14.68
C ALA A 129 -19.74 0.80 -14.80
N PHE A 130 -19.16 0.20 -13.75
CA PHE A 130 -18.63 -1.17 -13.75
C PHE A 130 -19.37 -2.05 -12.75
N ASP A 131 -19.42 -3.34 -13.07
CA ASP A 131 -19.92 -4.42 -12.25
C ASP A 131 -18.74 -5.06 -11.48
N ALA A 132 -18.99 -5.55 -10.28
CA ALA A 132 -18.04 -6.43 -9.60
C ALA A 132 -18.23 -7.87 -10.12
N PRO A 133 -17.16 -8.64 -10.35
CA PRO A 133 -17.29 -10.03 -10.77
C PRO A 133 -17.92 -10.87 -9.65
N LEU A 134 -18.81 -11.80 -10.03
CA LEU A 134 -19.49 -12.70 -9.07
C LEU A 134 -18.51 -13.56 -8.27
N GLU A 135 -17.46 -14.05 -8.93
CA GLU A 135 -16.34 -14.75 -8.31
C GLU A 135 -15.08 -13.90 -8.45
N VAL A 136 -14.29 -13.84 -7.39
CA VAL A 136 -13.02 -13.09 -7.39
C VAL A 136 -12.03 -13.74 -8.36
N ASP A 137 -11.47 -12.92 -9.25
CA ASP A 137 -10.40 -13.34 -10.14
C ASP A 137 -9.07 -13.43 -9.35
N LEU A 138 -8.65 -14.65 -9.00
CA LEU A 138 -7.32 -14.90 -8.40
C LEU A 138 -6.29 -15.16 -9.50
N ILE A 139 -5.72 -14.08 -10.06
CA ILE A 139 -4.85 -14.14 -11.22
C ILE A 139 -3.37 -14.13 -10.83
N ILE A 140 -2.69 -15.22 -11.20
CA ILE A 140 -1.24 -15.36 -11.11
C ILE A 140 -0.75 -15.79 -12.49
N PHE A 141 0.25 -15.09 -13.03
CA PHE A 141 0.81 -15.41 -14.34
C PHE A 141 2.33 -15.63 -14.27
N ASP A 142 2.80 -16.58 -15.09
CA ASP A 142 4.21 -16.92 -15.18
C ASP A 142 4.97 -16.03 -16.17
N THR A 143 6.20 -15.71 -15.80
CA THR A 143 7.14 -14.99 -16.65
C THR A 143 8.47 -15.75 -16.74
N PRO A 144 9.16 -15.72 -17.90
CA PRO A 144 10.43 -16.42 -18.06
C PRO A 144 11.58 -15.75 -17.28
N PHE A 145 11.42 -14.50 -16.84
CA PHE A 145 12.48 -13.72 -16.20
C PHE A 145 12.37 -13.63 -14.68
N ALA A 146 11.15 -13.63 -14.12
CA ALA A 146 10.95 -13.40 -12.69
C ALA A 146 10.00 -14.42 -12.03
N GLY A 147 9.51 -15.44 -12.76
CA GLY A 147 8.57 -16.42 -12.21
C GLY A 147 7.16 -15.84 -12.12
N LYS A 148 6.46 -16.10 -11.02
CA LYS A 148 5.05 -15.76 -10.83
C LYS A 148 4.82 -14.30 -10.42
N PHE A 149 3.86 -13.67 -11.07
CA PHE A 149 3.33 -12.36 -10.71
C PHE A 149 1.86 -12.47 -10.30
N GLY A 150 1.51 -11.85 -9.19
CA GLY A 150 0.13 -11.52 -8.85
C GLY A 150 -0.29 -10.20 -9.49
N ILE A 151 -1.61 -10.02 -9.66
CA ILE A 151 -2.19 -8.79 -10.20
C ILE A 151 -3.50 -8.46 -9.49
N PHE A 152 -3.65 -7.18 -9.14
CA PHE A 152 -4.89 -6.59 -8.64
C PHE A 152 -4.86 -5.07 -8.86
N THR A 153 -5.97 -4.38 -8.58
CA THR A 153 -6.14 -2.98 -8.98
C THR A 153 -6.50 -2.09 -7.81
N CYS A 154 -5.72 -1.03 -7.60
CA CYS A 154 -6.09 0.11 -6.77
C CYS A 154 -6.69 -0.29 -5.40
N PHE A 155 -7.95 0.07 -5.14
CA PHE A 155 -8.63 -0.14 -3.87
C PHE A 155 -8.56 -1.58 -3.32
N ASP A 156 -8.37 -2.59 -4.18
CA ASP A 156 -8.09 -3.97 -3.79
C ASP A 156 -6.96 -4.13 -2.76
N ILE A 157 -5.97 -3.22 -2.73
CA ILE A 157 -4.83 -3.29 -1.78
C ILE A 157 -5.27 -3.24 -0.30
N LEU A 158 -6.47 -2.71 -0.02
CA LEU A 158 -7.00 -2.56 1.34
C LEU A 158 -7.84 -3.77 1.79
N PHE A 159 -8.06 -4.76 0.93
CA PHE A 159 -8.96 -5.89 1.18
C PHE A 159 -8.24 -7.23 1.10
N PHE A 160 -8.85 -8.24 1.73
CA PHE A 160 -8.29 -9.59 1.74
C PHE A 160 -8.30 -10.21 0.34
N GLU A 161 -9.41 -10.06 -0.36
CA GLU A 161 -9.60 -10.59 -1.71
C GLU A 161 -9.51 -9.45 -2.74
N PRO A 162 -8.68 -9.59 -3.79
CA PRO A 162 -7.73 -10.69 -4.04
C PRO A 162 -6.36 -10.52 -3.36
N ALA A 163 -6.04 -9.32 -2.85
CA ALA A 163 -4.66 -8.90 -2.62
C ALA A 163 -3.89 -9.81 -1.65
N ILE A 164 -4.48 -10.14 -0.50
CA ILE A 164 -3.86 -11.01 0.51
C ILE A 164 -3.93 -12.47 0.07
N ARG A 165 -5.07 -12.89 -0.50
CA ARG A 165 -5.29 -14.27 -0.96
C ARG A 165 -4.25 -14.69 -2.00
N LEU A 166 -3.88 -13.81 -2.93
CA LEU A 166 -2.83 -14.06 -3.93
C LEU A 166 -1.46 -14.31 -3.31
N LEU A 167 -1.13 -13.61 -2.22
CA LEU A 167 0.17 -13.70 -1.57
C LEU A 167 0.29 -14.86 -0.57
N GLN A 168 -0.78 -15.65 -0.42
CA GLN A 168 -0.69 -16.94 0.26
C GLN A 168 0.06 -17.99 -0.59
N ASP A 169 0.16 -17.79 -1.91
CA ASP A 169 1.10 -18.57 -2.74
C ASP A 169 2.53 -18.04 -2.49
N PRO A 170 3.41 -18.84 -1.85
CA PRO A 170 4.76 -18.39 -1.51
C PRO A 170 5.65 -18.17 -2.75
N GLU A 171 5.26 -18.67 -3.92
CA GLU A 171 5.98 -18.45 -5.17
C GLU A 171 5.69 -17.07 -5.79
N VAL A 172 4.63 -16.38 -5.36
CA VAL A 172 4.33 -15.01 -5.81
C VAL A 172 5.28 -14.04 -5.11
N LYS A 173 6.35 -13.66 -5.80
CA LYS A 173 7.35 -12.69 -5.32
C LYS A 173 7.22 -11.31 -5.94
N HIS A 174 6.26 -11.14 -6.85
CA HIS A 174 6.06 -9.94 -7.62
C HIS A 174 4.58 -9.63 -7.76
N VAL A 175 4.22 -8.35 -7.67
CA VAL A 175 2.87 -7.86 -7.95
C VAL A 175 2.95 -6.71 -8.95
N VAL A 176 2.09 -6.74 -9.96
CA VAL A 176 1.79 -5.60 -10.83
C VAL A 176 0.49 -4.95 -10.39
N TYR A 177 0.50 -3.62 -10.26
CA TYR A 177 -0.56 -2.86 -9.62
C TYR A 177 -0.88 -1.58 -10.40
N PRO A 178 -1.74 -1.68 -11.43
CA PRO A 178 -2.41 -0.51 -12.01
C PRO A 178 -3.29 0.17 -10.96
N THR A 179 -3.23 1.50 -10.88
CA THR A 179 -4.03 2.26 -9.91
C THR A 179 -4.34 3.68 -10.39
N ALA A 180 -5.47 4.21 -9.94
CA ALA A 180 -5.84 5.62 -10.00
C ALA A 180 -6.07 6.13 -8.56
N TRP A 181 -5.01 6.11 -7.76
CA TRP A 181 -5.04 6.36 -6.33
C TRP A 181 -5.06 7.85 -6.02
N MET A 182 -6.05 8.28 -5.23
CA MET A 182 -6.09 9.61 -4.62
C MET A 182 -5.36 9.58 -3.29
N ASN A 183 -4.30 10.38 -3.16
CA ASN A 183 -3.54 10.45 -1.91
C ASN A 183 -4.42 10.98 -0.77
N GLN A 184 -4.40 10.26 0.35
CA GLN A 184 -5.01 10.71 1.60
C GLN A 184 -3.96 10.60 2.72
N LEU A 185 -3.40 11.74 3.10
CA LEU A 185 -2.38 11.81 4.14
C LEU A 185 -3.04 11.79 5.53
N PRO A 186 -2.34 11.33 6.58
CA PRO A 186 -0.93 10.90 6.59
C PRO A 186 -0.74 9.37 6.51
N LEU A 187 -1.78 8.57 6.22
CA LEU A 187 -1.66 7.11 6.28
C LEU A 187 -1.74 6.43 4.91
N LEU A 188 -2.46 7.01 3.96
CA LEU A 188 -2.80 6.39 2.67
C LEU A 188 -2.32 7.21 1.47
N ALA A 189 -1.12 7.78 1.55
CA ALA A 189 -0.44 8.23 0.34
C ALA A 189 -0.04 7.02 -0.53
N ALA A 190 -0.22 7.12 -1.85
CA ALA A 190 0.03 6.07 -2.83
C ALA A 190 1.40 5.41 -2.63
N ILE A 191 2.48 6.19 -2.75
CA ILE A 191 3.85 5.69 -2.59
C ILE A 191 4.12 5.09 -1.21
N GLN A 192 3.40 5.53 -0.18
CA GLN A 192 3.58 5.11 1.20
C GLN A 192 2.95 3.74 1.45
N ILE A 193 1.68 3.55 1.08
CA ILE A 193 0.98 2.27 1.26
C ILE A 193 1.52 1.20 0.31
N GLN A 194 1.79 1.55 -0.96
CA GLN A 194 2.39 0.63 -1.94
C GLN A 194 3.75 0.12 -1.46
N ARG A 195 4.55 1.01 -0.85
CA ARG A 195 5.83 0.66 -0.24
C ARG A 195 5.67 -0.27 0.96
N ALA A 196 4.77 0.07 1.87
CA ALA A 196 4.53 -0.71 3.07
C ALA A 196 4.05 -2.13 2.75
N PHE A 197 3.20 -2.27 1.71
CA PHE A 197 2.76 -3.56 1.21
C PHE A 197 3.93 -4.42 0.69
N ALA A 198 4.85 -3.83 -0.08
CA ALA A 198 6.06 -4.51 -0.56
C ALA A 198 6.95 -4.98 0.61
N ILE A 199 7.06 -4.18 1.67
CA ILE A 199 7.83 -4.53 2.88
C ILE A 199 7.16 -5.68 3.63
N ALA A 200 5.86 -5.55 3.93
CA ALA A 200 5.11 -6.48 4.76
C ALA A 200 5.14 -7.92 4.20
N PHE A 201 5.03 -8.04 2.88
CA PHE A 201 5.02 -9.35 2.21
C PHE A 201 6.38 -9.79 1.65
N GLY A 202 7.42 -8.94 1.75
CA GLY A 202 8.73 -9.29 1.23
C GLY A 202 8.76 -9.45 -0.29
N ILE A 203 7.97 -8.68 -1.04
CA ILE A 203 7.78 -8.80 -2.50
C ILE A 203 8.28 -7.58 -3.27
N ASN A 204 8.43 -7.73 -4.59
CA ASN A 204 8.50 -6.59 -5.49
C ASN A 204 7.09 -6.14 -5.87
N PHE A 205 6.85 -4.83 -5.84
CA PHE A 205 5.56 -4.22 -6.13
C PHE A 205 5.73 -3.12 -7.18
N LEU A 206 5.11 -3.31 -8.36
CA LEU A 206 5.22 -2.41 -9.50
C LEU A 206 3.90 -1.64 -9.62
N ALA A 207 3.87 -0.44 -9.05
CA ALA A 207 2.71 0.44 -9.01
C ALA A 207 2.77 1.51 -10.10
N ALA A 208 1.74 1.57 -10.94
CA ALA A 208 1.57 2.60 -11.95
C ALA A 208 0.30 3.40 -11.65
N ASN A 209 0.47 4.68 -11.34
CA ASN A 209 -0.62 5.57 -10.95
C ASN A 209 -0.93 6.61 -12.02
N ILE A 210 -2.19 7.08 -12.05
CA ILE A 210 -2.59 8.26 -12.80
C ILE A 210 -1.84 9.50 -12.26
N HIS A 211 -1.53 10.41 -13.19
CA HIS A 211 -1.01 11.73 -12.86
C HIS A 211 -2.08 12.79 -13.11
N HIS A 212 -2.85 13.09 -12.07
CA HIS A 212 -3.92 14.09 -12.07
C HIS A 212 -3.90 14.90 -10.76
N PRO A 213 -2.98 15.88 -10.62
CA PRO A 213 -2.73 16.59 -9.36
C PRO A 213 -3.95 17.26 -8.74
N THR A 214 -4.90 17.76 -9.54
CA THR A 214 -6.12 18.41 -9.03
C THR A 214 -7.06 17.46 -8.29
N LEU A 215 -6.86 16.14 -8.42
CA LEU A 215 -7.57 15.11 -7.66
C LEU A 215 -6.67 14.42 -6.64
N GLY A 216 -5.48 14.95 -6.38
CA GLY A 216 -4.50 14.30 -5.50
C GLY A 216 -3.94 12.98 -6.04
N MET A 217 -4.08 12.72 -7.35
CA MET A 217 -3.59 11.49 -7.98
C MET A 217 -2.17 11.70 -8.50
N THR A 218 -1.20 11.19 -7.76
CA THR A 218 0.20 11.07 -8.16
C THR A 218 0.87 10.08 -7.21
N GLY A 219 2.01 9.52 -7.60
CA GLY A 219 2.68 8.49 -6.81
C GLY A 219 2.68 7.14 -7.52
N SER A 220 3.68 6.95 -8.36
CA SER A 220 4.01 5.65 -8.97
C SER A 220 5.34 5.15 -8.42
N GLY A 221 5.58 3.84 -8.48
CA GLY A 221 6.85 3.31 -8.00
C GLY A 221 7.10 1.83 -8.27
N ILE A 222 8.38 1.48 -8.18
CA ILE A 222 8.89 0.11 -8.15
C ILE A 222 9.49 -0.10 -6.76
N HIS A 223 8.80 -0.89 -5.94
CA HIS A 223 9.12 -1.08 -4.53
C HIS A 223 9.60 -2.51 -4.26
N SER A 224 10.81 -2.67 -3.74
CA SER A 224 11.34 -3.94 -3.19
C SER A 224 11.60 -3.77 -1.70
N PRO A 225 11.54 -4.78 -0.82
CA PRO A 225 11.51 -4.57 0.63
C PRO A 225 12.60 -3.65 1.21
N ARG A 226 13.79 -3.60 0.59
CA ARG A 226 14.92 -2.75 1.00
C ARG A 226 15.15 -1.49 0.17
N LYS A 227 14.60 -1.39 -1.05
CA LYS A 227 14.83 -0.29 -1.98
C LYS A 227 13.56 0.12 -2.73
N SER A 228 13.39 1.42 -2.93
CA SER A 228 12.25 1.97 -3.67
C SER A 228 12.73 2.94 -4.74
N PHE A 229 12.09 2.90 -5.90
CA PHE A 229 12.20 3.91 -6.96
C PHE A 229 10.80 4.46 -7.18
N TRP A 230 10.59 5.75 -7.00
CA TRP A 230 9.25 6.32 -7.00
C TRP A 230 9.25 7.71 -7.61
N HIS A 231 8.08 8.15 -8.02
CA HIS A 231 7.83 9.50 -8.51
C HIS A 231 6.51 10.00 -7.94
N HIS A 232 6.56 11.20 -7.37
CA HIS A 232 5.41 11.95 -6.88
C HIS A 232 5.62 13.41 -7.27
N ASP A 233 4.61 14.01 -7.88
CA ASP A 233 4.64 15.41 -8.34
C ASP A 233 3.22 15.98 -8.31
N MET A 234 3.03 17.07 -7.57
CA MET A 234 1.77 17.81 -7.47
C MET A 234 1.80 19.13 -8.25
N GLU A 235 2.96 19.52 -8.80
CA GLU A 235 3.15 20.80 -9.49
C GLU A 235 3.09 20.63 -11.01
N GLY A 236 3.75 19.60 -11.53
CA GLY A 236 3.82 19.34 -12.96
C GLY A 236 2.58 18.65 -13.51
N SER A 237 2.44 18.67 -14.84
CA SER A 237 1.36 17.99 -15.57
C SER A 237 1.88 16.87 -16.49
N ARG A 238 3.16 16.50 -16.37
CA ARG A 238 3.82 15.54 -17.27
C ARG A 238 3.76 14.14 -16.67
N GLY A 239 3.49 13.15 -17.50
CA GLY A 239 3.71 11.75 -17.12
C GLY A 239 5.19 11.46 -16.89
N HIS A 240 5.46 10.39 -16.14
CA HIS A 240 6.81 9.97 -15.77
C HIS A 240 7.01 8.48 -16.04
N LEU A 241 8.21 8.10 -16.49
CA LEU A 241 8.60 6.71 -16.70
C LEU A 241 9.67 6.32 -15.68
N ILE A 242 9.38 5.34 -14.83
CA ILE A 242 10.33 4.78 -13.86
C ILE A 242 10.89 3.48 -14.43
N ILE A 243 12.20 3.40 -14.57
CA ILE A 243 12.91 2.18 -14.98
C ILE A 243 13.82 1.76 -13.82
N ALA A 244 13.69 0.51 -13.39
CA ALA A 244 14.57 -0.06 -12.38
C ALA A 244 14.78 -1.56 -12.61
N GLN A 245 15.98 -2.03 -12.27
CA GLN A 245 16.26 -3.45 -12.14
C GLN A 245 15.92 -3.90 -10.71
N VAL A 246 15.16 -4.97 -10.59
CA VAL A 246 14.77 -5.57 -9.31
C VAL A 246 15.23 -7.02 -9.22
N ALA A 247 15.45 -7.51 -8.01
CA ALA A 247 15.86 -8.90 -7.80
C ALA A 247 14.68 -9.85 -8.06
N LYS A 248 14.93 -10.94 -8.78
CA LYS A 248 13.95 -12.04 -8.95
C LYS A 248 13.48 -12.61 -7.61
N ASN A 249 14.40 -12.75 -6.66
CA ASN A 249 14.09 -13.19 -5.30
C ASN A 249 14.40 -12.04 -4.34
N PRO A 250 13.41 -11.17 -4.04
CA PRO A 250 13.60 -10.07 -3.09
C PRO A 250 13.91 -10.61 -1.70
N LEU A 251 14.88 -10.00 -1.03
CA LEU A 251 15.16 -10.27 0.38
C LEU A 251 14.26 -9.38 1.24
N GLY A 252 13.53 -10.00 2.15
CA GLY A 252 12.75 -9.29 3.17
C GLY A 252 13.59 -8.34 4.01
N LEU A 253 12.90 -7.43 4.69
CA LEU A 253 13.49 -6.70 5.82
C LEU A 253 13.69 -7.68 6.99
N ILE A 254 14.71 -7.43 7.80
CA ILE A 254 15.05 -8.32 8.91
C ILE A 254 13.99 -8.15 10.00
N GLY A 255 13.07 -9.11 10.09
CA GLY A 255 12.20 -9.33 11.25
C GLY A 255 12.68 -10.58 11.99
N THR A 256 13.23 -10.38 13.20
CA THR A 256 13.46 -11.32 14.34
C THR A 256 13.87 -12.78 14.03
N GLU A 257 14.95 -13.39 14.58
CA GLU A 257 15.28 -13.59 16.01
C GLU A 257 16.80 -13.55 16.30
N ASN A 258 17.68 -13.43 15.30
CA ASN A 258 19.14 -13.64 15.48
C ASN A 258 19.97 -12.42 15.07
N ALA A 259 19.72 -11.27 15.70
CA ALA A 259 20.74 -10.22 15.70
C ALA A 259 21.85 -10.62 16.70
N THR A 260 22.73 -11.54 16.30
CA THR A 260 24.05 -11.78 16.93
C THR A 260 25.01 -10.57 16.81
N GLY A 261 24.48 -9.40 16.42
CA GLY A 261 25.17 -8.12 16.46
C GLY A 261 24.91 -7.40 17.79
N LYS A 262 25.84 -6.54 18.21
CA LYS A 262 25.75 -5.72 19.43
C LYS A 262 24.31 -5.21 19.66
N MET A 263 23.74 -5.63 20.78
CA MET A 263 22.41 -5.24 21.27
C MET A 263 22.31 -3.71 21.33
N ASP A 264 21.31 -3.16 20.66
CA ASP A 264 21.14 -1.72 20.53
C ASP A 264 20.51 -1.11 21.80
N PRO A 265 20.93 0.07 22.28
CA PRO A 265 20.36 0.72 23.46
C PRO A 265 18.83 0.90 23.45
N SER A 266 18.23 1.12 22.27
CA SER A 266 16.76 1.24 22.16
C SER A 266 16.04 -0.10 22.12
N HIS A 267 16.75 -1.18 21.76
CA HIS A 267 16.27 -2.56 21.84
C HIS A 267 16.37 -3.08 23.29
N SER A 268 17.49 -2.83 23.97
CA SER A 268 17.62 -3.19 25.40
C SER A 268 16.56 -2.51 26.25
N LYS A 269 16.32 -1.21 26.03
CA LYS A 269 15.29 -0.46 26.75
C LYS A 269 13.87 -0.96 26.43
N PHE A 270 13.63 -1.44 25.21
CA PHE A 270 12.36 -2.09 24.85
C PHE A 270 12.17 -3.38 25.66
N LEU A 271 13.17 -4.26 25.71
CA LEU A 271 13.12 -5.50 26.51
C LEU A 271 12.96 -5.22 28.01
N GLU A 272 13.64 -4.21 28.55
CA GLU A 272 13.46 -3.76 29.94
C GLU A 272 12.03 -3.28 30.22
N LEU A 273 11.42 -2.54 29.28
CA LEU A 273 10.05 -2.06 29.42
C LEU A 273 9.03 -3.21 29.35
N LEU A 274 9.28 -4.23 28.52
CA LEU A 274 8.45 -5.43 28.46
C LEU A 274 8.59 -6.29 29.74
N ALA A 275 9.81 -6.43 30.26
CA ALA A 275 10.07 -7.17 31.49
C ALA A 275 9.57 -6.44 32.75
N GLY A 276 9.29 -5.15 32.65
CA GLY A 276 8.76 -4.31 33.73
C GLY A 276 7.26 -4.48 34.01
N ASP A 277 6.52 -5.23 33.19
CA ASP A 277 5.14 -5.63 33.52
C ASP A 277 5.16 -6.72 34.60
N PRO A 278 4.44 -6.56 35.73
CA PRO A 278 4.63 -7.40 36.91
C PRO A 278 4.10 -8.82 36.68
N TYR A 279 5.02 -9.77 36.48
CA TYR A 279 4.75 -11.19 36.72
C TYR A 279 4.84 -11.46 38.22
N CYS A 280 3.69 -11.48 38.90
CA CYS A 280 3.61 -11.93 40.29
C CYS A 280 3.50 -13.46 40.31
N GLU A 281 4.63 -14.13 40.48
CA GLU A 281 4.65 -15.55 40.80
C GLU A 281 4.09 -15.75 42.23
N LYS A 282 3.00 -16.51 42.34
CA LYS A 282 2.41 -16.84 43.64
C LYS A 282 3.25 -17.93 44.30
N ASP A 283 4.15 -17.53 45.19
CA ASP A 283 4.60 -18.41 46.26
C ASP A 283 4.53 -17.71 47.61
N ALA A 284 4.12 -18.50 48.60
CA ALA A 284 3.82 -18.05 49.94
C ALA A 284 5.10 -17.61 50.68
N GLN A 285 4.95 -16.51 51.42
CA GLN A 285 5.91 -15.85 52.34
C GLN A 285 6.74 -14.70 51.74
N GLU A 286 6.39 -13.51 52.23
CA GLU A 286 7.09 -12.22 52.12
C GLU A 286 7.37 -11.68 50.70
N VAL A 287 6.37 -10.95 50.18
CA VAL A 287 6.50 -10.16 48.96
C VAL A 287 7.23 -8.85 49.26
N HIS A 288 8.55 -8.84 49.00
CA HIS A 288 9.29 -7.60 48.78
C HIS A 288 9.17 -7.23 47.29
N CYS A 289 8.18 -6.41 46.94
CA CYS A 289 8.16 -5.79 45.62
C CYS A 289 9.22 -4.68 45.60
N ASP A 290 10.36 -4.94 44.96
CA ASP A 290 11.29 -3.86 44.63
C ASP A 290 10.60 -2.88 43.67
N ARG A 291 10.68 -1.60 44.04
CA ARG A 291 9.97 -0.50 43.41
C ARG A 291 10.25 -0.47 41.91
N ALA A 292 9.18 -0.54 41.12
CA ALA A 292 9.14 -0.06 39.75
C ALA A 292 9.89 1.28 39.64
N THR A 293 10.75 1.38 38.64
CA THR A 293 11.44 2.60 38.24
C THR A 293 10.41 3.72 38.06
N LYS A 294 10.41 4.67 39.00
CA LYS A 294 9.58 5.89 38.97
C LYS A 294 9.98 6.76 37.78
N TRP A 295 9.39 6.52 36.62
CA TRP A 295 9.30 7.52 35.55
C TRP A 295 8.04 8.36 35.78
N ASN A 296 8.20 9.69 35.69
CA ASN A 296 7.24 10.73 36.10
C ASN A 296 5.76 10.40 35.82
N MET A 297 4.93 10.43 36.87
CA MET A 297 3.45 10.32 36.82
C MET A 297 2.74 11.55 36.21
N ASN A 298 3.41 12.35 35.39
CA ASN A 298 2.74 13.37 34.57
C ASN A 298 2.57 12.78 33.17
N ALA A 299 1.67 11.80 33.03
CA ALA A 299 1.27 11.32 31.72
C ALA A 299 0.79 12.54 30.91
N PRO A 300 1.31 12.78 29.69
CA PRO A 300 0.87 13.92 28.90
C PRO A 300 -0.64 13.80 28.65
N PRO A 301 -1.39 14.92 28.64
CA PRO A 301 -2.83 14.86 28.45
C PRO A 301 -3.14 14.21 27.11
N THR A 302 -4.03 13.22 27.14
CA THR A 302 -4.57 12.63 25.91
C THR A 302 -5.58 13.59 25.29
N PHE A 303 -5.68 13.56 23.97
CA PHE A 303 -6.66 14.32 23.21
C PHE A 303 -7.17 13.48 22.04
N HIS A 304 -8.24 13.95 21.42
CA HIS A 304 -8.84 13.31 20.25
C HIS A 304 -8.69 14.24 19.05
N SER A 305 -8.40 13.66 17.90
CA SER A 305 -8.35 14.39 16.64
C SER A 305 -8.68 13.45 15.49
N GLU A 306 -9.31 14.00 14.46
CA GLU A 306 -9.66 13.27 13.26
C GLU A 306 -8.43 13.08 12.37
N MET A 307 -8.18 11.84 11.96
CA MET A 307 -7.16 11.50 10.98
C MET A 307 -7.78 10.49 10.02
N MET A 308 -7.80 10.79 8.72
CA MET A 308 -8.47 9.93 7.72
C MET A 308 -9.95 9.68 8.04
N TYR A 309 -10.67 10.69 8.54
CA TYR A 309 -12.08 10.59 8.99
C TYR A 309 -12.33 9.69 10.22
N ASP A 310 -11.28 9.12 10.79
CA ASP A 310 -11.36 8.31 11.99
C ASP A 310 -10.92 9.11 13.22
N ASN A 311 -11.62 8.92 14.34
CA ASN A 311 -11.32 9.64 15.57
C ASN A 311 -10.21 8.93 16.37
N PHE A 312 -8.98 9.41 16.24
CA PHE A 312 -7.81 8.85 16.94
C PHE A 312 -7.73 9.35 18.37
N THR A 313 -7.21 8.51 19.26
CA THR A 313 -6.74 8.95 20.60
C THR A 313 -5.26 9.24 20.52
N LEU A 314 -4.83 10.45 20.88
CA LEU A 314 -3.45 10.91 20.72
C LEU A 314 -2.84 11.40 22.02
N VAL A 315 -1.52 11.32 22.09
CA VAL A 315 -0.67 11.90 23.13
C VAL A 315 0.45 12.72 22.50
N PRO A 316 0.67 13.98 22.94
CA PRO A 316 1.68 14.84 22.33
C PRO A 316 3.11 14.39 22.67
N VAL A 317 4.01 14.59 21.72
CA VAL A 317 5.43 14.20 21.82
C VAL A 317 6.29 15.42 22.17
N TRP A 318 6.73 15.49 23.43
CA TRP A 318 7.49 16.62 23.98
C TRP A 318 8.98 16.36 24.13
N GLY A 319 9.79 17.42 24.15
CA GLY A 319 11.22 17.29 24.50
C GLY A 319 12.04 16.50 23.49
N LYS A 320 13.32 16.27 23.84
CA LYS A 320 14.30 15.64 22.94
C LYS A 320 14.25 14.12 22.98
N GLU A 321 13.79 13.53 24.06
CA GLU A 321 13.66 12.08 24.21
C GLU A 321 12.49 11.77 25.13
N GLY A 322 11.93 10.58 25.00
CA GLY A 322 10.81 10.17 25.83
C GLY A 322 10.30 8.78 25.53
N TYR A 323 9.48 8.29 26.45
CA TYR A 323 8.66 7.10 26.28
C TYR A 323 7.21 7.52 26.40
N LEU A 324 6.38 7.10 25.44
CA LEU A 324 4.95 7.37 25.41
C LEU A 324 4.18 6.07 25.24
N ARG A 325 2.99 6.04 25.84
CA ARG A 325 2.00 4.98 25.70
C ARG A 325 0.63 5.61 25.54
N VAL A 326 -0.14 5.12 24.58
CA VAL A 326 -1.54 5.50 24.38
C VAL A 326 -2.33 4.26 23.95
N CYS A 327 -3.53 4.08 24.47
CA CYS A 327 -4.37 2.92 24.16
C CYS A 327 -5.77 3.36 23.74
N ALA A 328 -6.38 2.61 22.83
CA ALA A 328 -7.79 2.69 22.48
C ALA A 328 -8.32 1.28 22.26
N ASN A 329 -9.44 0.95 22.92
CA ASN A 329 -10.03 -0.39 22.89
C ASN A 329 -9.00 -1.48 23.27
N GLY A 330 -8.70 -2.42 22.36
CA GLY A 330 -7.76 -3.51 22.61
C GLY A 330 -6.31 -3.18 22.26
N LEU A 331 -6.07 -2.09 21.54
CA LEU A 331 -4.75 -1.71 21.04
C LEU A 331 -4.08 -0.67 21.95
N CYS A 332 -2.84 -0.94 22.32
CA CYS A 332 -1.91 -0.06 22.99
C CYS A 332 -0.69 0.17 22.11
N CYS A 333 -0.42 1.44 21.82
CA CYS A 333 0.72 1.89 21.04
C CYS A 333 1.77 2.50 21.96
N HIS A 334 3.02 2.16 21.69
CA HIS A 334 4.18 2.56 22.47
C HIS A 334 5.22 3.20 21.57
N LEU A 335 5.84 4.27 22.05
CA LEU A 335 6.88 4.99 21.33
C LEU A 335 8.04 5.28 22.27
N LEU A 336 9.22 4.79 21.90
CA LEU A 336 10.49 5.28 22.42
C LEU A 336 11.14 6.14 21.34
N TYR A 337 11.48 7.39 21.66
CA TYR A 337 12.06 8.31 20.68
C TYR A 337 13.21 9.14 21.23
N GLN A 338 14.05 9.58 20.31
CA GLN A 338 15.09 10.57 20.52
C GLN A 338 15.17 11.50 19.30
N ARG A 339 15.37 12.79 19.54
CA ARG A 339 15.43 13.85 18.54
C ARG A 339 16.81 14.51 18.57
N PRO A 340 17.51 14.63 17.43
CA PRO A 340 18.78 15.37 17.36
C PRO A 340 18.61 16.84 17.79
N ALA A 341 17.48 17.44 17.39
CA ALA A 341 17.12 18.82 17.73
C ALA A 341 15.61 18.93 17.94
N LEU A 342 15.19 19.91 18.74
CA LEU A 342 13.78 20.27 18.88
C LEU A 342 13.38 21.11 17.68
N SER A 343 12.33 20.70 16.96
CA SER A 343 11.64 21.59 16.02
C SER A 343 10.54 22.35 16.76
N LYS A 344 10.06 23.45 16.15
CA LYS A 344 8.88 24.17 16.62
C LYS A 344 7.58 23.45 16.26
N GLU A 345 7.66 22.29 15.62
CA GLU A 345 6.49 21.55 15.13
C GLU A 345 5.94 20.66 16.25
N LEU A 346 4.61 20.52 16.26
CA LEU A 346 3.95 19.56 17.12
C LEU A 346 3.94 18.18 16.46
N TYR A 347 4.23 17.18 17.26
CA TYR A 347 4.12 15.76 16.91
C TYR A 347 3.24 15.07 17.95
N ALA A 348 2.53 14.03 17.52
CA ALA A 348 1.70 13.21 18.39
C ALA A 348 1.88 11.72 18.08
N LEU A 349 1.78 10.88 19.11
CA LEU A 349 1.55 9.45 18.97
C LEU A 349 0.04 9.21 19.05
N GLY A 350 -0.54 8.63 18.02
CA GLY A 350 -1.95 8.27 17.94
C GLY A 350 -2.17 6.76 17.92
N VAL A 351 -3.34 6.35 18.42
CA VAL A 351 -3.88 4.99 18.32
C VAL A 351 -5.32 5.01 17.82
N PHE A 352 -5.65 4.04 16.98
CA PHE A 352 -7.01 3.74 16.54
C PHE A 352 -7.22 2.22 16.47
N ASP A 353 -8.40 1.78 16.91
CA ASP A 353 -8.85 0.39 16.87
C ASP A 353 -10.36 0.42 16.63
N GLY A 354 -10.78 0.36 15.36
CA GLY A 354 -12.18 0.57 14.99
C GLY A 354 -12.49 0.33 13.52
N LEU A 355 -13.78 0.42 13.20
CA LEU A 355 -14.29 0.30 11.83
C LEU A 355 -14.24 1.66 11.12
N HIS A 356 -13.48 1.73 10.04
CA HIS A 356 -13.51 2.85 9.11
C HIS A 356 -14.73 2.72 8.19
N THR A 357 -15.42 3.83 7.91
CA THR A 357 -16.70 3.81 7.16
C THR A 357 -16.82 4.86 6.05
N VAL A 358 -15.87 5.78 5.95
CA VAL A 358 -15.93 6.90 5.00
C VAL A 358 -15.22 6.51 3.72
N HIS A 359 -15.90 6.57 2.57
CA HIS A 359 -15.34 6.12 1.28
C HIS A 359 -14.93 4.63 1.20
N GLY A 360 -15.28 3.83 2.21
CA GLY A 360 -15.01 2.40 2.27
C GLY A 360 -15.39 1.85 3.64
N THR A 361 -15.61 0.54 3.75
CA THR A 361 -15.87 -0.10 5.05
C THR A 361 -14.81 -1.15 5.29
N TYR A 362 -14.01 -0.94 6.34
CA TYR A 362 -12.92 -1.83 6.70
C TYR A 362 -12.40 -1.58 8.13
N TYR A 363 -11.99 -2.62 8.84
CA TYR A 363 -11.55 -2.54 10.23
C TYR A 363 -10.03 -2.28 10.38
N VAL A 364 -9.64 -1.23 11.09
CA VAL A 364 -8.25 -0.80 11.22
C VAL A 364 -7.79 -0.83 12.67
N GLN A 365 -6.59 -1.36 12.88
CA GLN A 365 -5.78 -1.10 14.06
C GLN A 365 -4.57 -0.29 13.63
N ALA A 366 -4.30 0.86 14.23
CA ALA A 366 -3.20 1.72 13.81
C ALA A 366 -2.45 2.35 15.00
N CYS A 367 -1.13 2.30 14.94
CA CYS A 367 -0.23 3.10 15.77
C CYS A 367 0.50 4.09 14.87
N ALA A 368 0.42 5.40 15.15
CA ALA A 368 0.97 6.41 14.26
C ALA A 368 1.69 7.54 15.01
N LEU A 369 2.97 7.74 14.72
CA LEU A 369 3.72 8.95 15.06
C LEU A 369 3.59 9.94 13.90
N VAL A 370 2.89 11.05 14.11
CA VAL A 370 2.56 12.01 13.04
C VAL A 370 2.97 13.42 13.42
N LYS A 371 3.37 14.20 12.41
CA LYS A 371 3.45 15.67 12.52
C LYS A 371 2.03 16.24 12.44
N CYS A 372 1.73 17.26 13.26
CA CYS A 372 0.46 17.97 13.20
C CYS A 372 0.54 19.14 12.20
N GLY A 373 -0.62 19.57 11.67
CA GLY A 373 -0.70 20.67 10.70
C GLY A 373 -0.23 22.02 11.26
N GLY A 374 -0.44 22.25 12.56
CA GLY A 374 0.00 23.41 13.30
C GLY A 374 0.36 23.06 14.75
N LEU A 375 0.24 24.05 15.64
CA LEU A 375 0.50 23.88 17.07
C LEU A 375 -0.75 23.47 17.86
N GLY A 376 -1.94 23.55 17.24
CA GLY A 376 -3.20 23.10 17.83
C GLY A 376 -3.33 21.58 17.77
N PHE A 377 -3.88 20.97 18.82
CA PHE A 377 -4.07 19.52 18.90
C PHE A 377 -5.07 18.99 17.87
N ASP A 378 -6.06 19.80 17.51
CA ASP A 378 -7.05 19.56 16.45
C ASP A 378 -6.44 19.48 15.04
N THR A 379 -5.19 19.93 14.88
CA THR A 379 -4.49 19.87 13.58
C THR A 379 -3.73 18.56 13.36
N CYS A 380 -3.67 17.68 14.38
CA CYS A 380 -3.02 16.38 14.26
C CYS A 380 -3.90 15.43 13.45
N GLY A 381 -3.41 14.99 12.30
CA GLY A 381 -4.17 14.20 11.33
C GLY A 381 -4.47 14.93 10.01
N GLN A 382 -4.21 16.24 9.94
CA GLN A 382 -4.32 17.01 8.70
C GLN A 382 -3.30 16.57 7.65
N GLU A 383 -3.67 16.73 6.38
CA GLU A 383 -2.81 16.42 5.24
C GLU A 383 -1.64 17.40 5.14
N ILE A 384 -0.42 16.90 5.34
CA ILE A 384 0.81 17.68 5.28
C ILE A 384 1.93 16.91 4.57
N THR A 385 2.75 17.63 3.81
CA THR A 385 3.87 17.04 3.05
C THR A 385 5.23 17.45 3.59
N GLU A 386 5.30 18.53 4.37
CA GLU A 386 6.55 19.10 4.88
C GLU A 386 6.71 18.93 6.40
N ALA A 387 7.95 18.66 6.80
CA ALA A 387 8.36 18.46 8.18
C ALA A 387 9.85 18.76 8.38
N THR A 388 10.23 19.21 9.57
CA THR A 388 11.63 19.46 9.93
C THR A 388 12.10 18.62 11.12
N GLY A 389 11.18 18.14 11.96
CA GLY A 389 11.47 17.30 13.12
C GLY A 389 12.05 15.94 12.74
N ARG A 390 13.29 15.66 13.18
CA ARG A 390 13.96 14.38 12.95
C ARG A 390 13.92 13.49 14.18
N PHE A 391 13.82 12.19 13.95
CA PHE A 391 13.66 11.18 14.97
C PHE A 391 14.60 9.99 14.76
N ALA A 392 15.13 9.48 15.86
CA ALA A 392 15.37 8.06 16.06
C ALA A 392 14.20 7.53 16.89
N PHE A 393 13.56 6.44 16.46
CA PHE A 393 12.40 5.91 17.15
C PHE A 393 12.31 4.38 17.09
N HIS A 394 11.62 3.85 18.08
CA HIS A 394 11.09 2.50 18.13
C HIS A 394 9.60 2.63 18.46
N LEU A 395 8.74 2.25 17.50
CA LEU A 395 7.28 2.28 17.60
C LEU A 395 6.79 0.83 17.64
N TRP A 396 5.93 0.47 18.58
CA TRP A 396 5.36 -0.88 18.65
C TRP A 396 3.95 -0.90 19.23
N GLY A 397 3.22 -1.98 18.99
CA GLY A 397 1.87 -2.18 19.52
C GLY A 397 1.45 -3.65 19.57
N ASN A 398 0.49 -3.95 20.43
CA ASN A 398 -0.10 -5.29 20.62
C ASN A 398 -1.25 -5.52 19.61
N PHE A 399 -0.91 -5.58 18.33
CA PHE A 399 -1.89 -5.83 17.27
C PHE A 399 -2.48 -7.23 17.37
N SER A 400 -3.78 -7.36 17.11
CA SER A 400 -4.46 -8.66 17.06
C SER A 400 -4.47 -9.30 15.67
N THR A 401 -3.80 -8.67 14.70
CA THR A 401 -3.67 -9.14 13.30
C THR A 401 -2.20 -9.29 12.93
N SER A 402 -1.89 -10.25 12.07
CA SER A 402 -0.57 -10.40 11.46
C SER A 402 -0.37 -9.51 10.22
N TYR A 403 -1.44 -8.92 9.70
CA TYR A 403 -1.42 -8.09 8.49
C TYR A 403 -1.13 -6.63 8.81
N ILE A 404 0.14 -6.31 8.97
CA ILE A 404 0.61 -4.98 9.39
C ILE A 404 1.51 -4.37 8.32
N PHE A 405 1.21 -3.13 7.96
CA PHE A 405 1.88 -2.36 6.93
C PHE A 405 2.72 -1.25 7.58
N PRO A 406 4.07 -1.32 7.48
CA PRO A 406 4.95 -0.30 8.06
C PRO A 406 5.04 0.92 7.13
N LEU A 407 4.32 1.97 7.50
CA LEU A 407 4.29 3.24 6.80
C LEU A 407 5.40 4.15 7.31
N LEU A 408 6.21 4.73 6.41
CA LEU A 408 7.26 5.69 6.76
C LEU A 408 7.42 6.73 5.66
N LEU A 409 7.09 7.98 5.97
CA LEU A 409 7.14 9.10 5.05
C LEU A 409 7.83 10.31 5.70
N THR A 410 8.69 10.96 4.94
CA THR A 410 9.45 12.14 5.34
C THR A 410 9.13 13.34 4.44
N SER A 411 9.63 14.53 4.81
CA SER A 411 9.37 15.81 4.15
C SER A 411 9.52 15.73 2.63
N GLY A 412 8.65 16.42 1.90
CA GLY A 412 8.66 16.44 0.43
C GLY A 412 8.22 15.10 -0.17
N MET A 413 7.31 14.38 0.49
CA MET A 413 6.79 13.08 0.03
C MET A 413 7.90 12.05 -0.22
N THR A 414 8.91 12.02 0.65
CA THR A 414 10.08 11.16 0.48
C THR A 414 9.96 9.86 1.27
N LEU A 415 10.10 8.73 0.59
CA LEU A 415 10.14 7.41 1.22
C LEU A 415 11.49 7.13 1.87
N GLU A 416 11.46 6.55 3.06
CA GLU A 416 12.63 6.00 3.74
C GLU A 416 12.48 4.52 4.03
N THR A 417 13.60 3.81 4.08
CA THR A 417 13.63 2.39 4.48
C THR A 417 13.77 2.31 6.01
N PRO A 418 12.86 1.60 6.70
CA PRO A 418 13.05 1.32 8.13
C PRO A 418 14.25 0.40 8.34
N ASP A 419 14.92 0.54 9.48
CA ASP A 419 16.07 -0.31 9.78
C ASP A 419 15.63 -1.72 10.17
N GLN A 420 14.51 -1.82 10.89
CA GLN A 420 13.90 -3.08 11.33
C GLN A 420 12.38 -2.94 11.35
N PHE A 421 11.71 -4.04 10.99
CA PHE A 421 10.27 -4.21 11.06
C PHE A 421 9.99 -5.70 11.28
N GLY A 422 9.10 -6.03 12.21
CA GLY A 422 8.78 -7.43 12.51
C GLY A 422 7.94 -7.58 13.78
N TRP A 423 8.08 -8.74 14.41
CA TRP A 423 7.36 -9.13 15.61
C TRP A 423 8.35 -9.54 16.70
N GLU A 424 8.19 -9.01 17.90
CA GLU A 424 8.97 -9.37 19.08
C GLU A 424 8.06 -9.43 20.31
N SER A 425 8.05 -10.57 21.01
CA SER A 425 7.25 -10.78 22.24
C SER A 425 5.76 -10.41 22.09
N ASP A 426 5.12 -10.84 21.00
CA ASP A 426 3.72 -10.53 20.63
C ASP A 426 3.43 -9.07 20.26
N TYR A 427 4.46 -8.23 20.14
CA TYR A 427 4.33 -6.86 19.64
C TYR A 427 4.85 -6.75 18.21
N SER A 428 4.09 -6.11 17.34
CA SER A 428 4.63 -5.66 16.06
C SER A 428 5.36 -4.35 16.26
N PHE A 429 6.53 -4.21 15.63
CA PHE A 429 7.36 -3.03 15.79
C PHE A 429 7.91 -2.49 14.48
N LEU A 430 8.15 -1.18 14.47
CA LEU A 430 8.81 -0.42 13.43
C LEU A 430 9.93 0.41 14.05
N ARG A 431 11.14 0.30 13.50
CA ARG A 431 12.32 0.95 14.07
C ARG A 431 13.15 1.69 13.04
N LYS A 432 13.60 2.88 13.45
CA LYS A 432 14.46 3.76 12.66
C LYS A 432 15.45 4.50 13.55
N ARG A 433 16.75 4.35 13.30
CA ARG A 433 17.83 4.93 14.12
C ARG A 433 18.14 6.39 13.79
N GLY A 434 17.66 6.86 12.65
CA GLY A 434 17.80 8.26 12.25
C GLY A 434 17.19 8.49 10.88
N LEU A 435 16.61 9.67 10.70
CA LEU A 435 16.00 10.11 9.44
C LEU A 435 16.90 11.13 8.73
N SER A 436 16.96 11.02 7.41
CA SER A 436 17.66 11.95 6.53
C SER A 436 16.92 13.29 6.38
N SER A 437 15.59 13.27 6.48
CA SER A 437 14.70 14.43 6.40
C SER A 437 13.69 14.45 7.56
N GLY A 438 12.91 15.52 7.69
CA GLY A 438 11.90 15.63 8.75
C GLY A 438 10.82 14.57 8.61
N LEU A 439 10.36 14.02 9.74
CA LEU A 439 9.33 12.99 9.78
C LEU A 439 7.96 13.61 9.51
N VAL A 440 7.25 13.11 8.50
CA VAL A 440 5.82 13.41 8.31
C VAL A 440 5.01 12.40 9.10
N THR A 441 5.32 11.12 8.94
CA THR A 441 4.56 10.03 9.55
C THR A 441 5.41 8.74 9.62
N ALA A 442 5.31 8.05 10.76
CA ALA A 442 5.76 6.68 10.93
C ALA A 442 4.62 5.91 11.59
N ALA A 443 4.10 4.85 10.94
CA ALA A 443 2.95 4.13 11.43
C ALA A 443 3.04 2.62 11.19
N LEU A 444 2.42 1.87 12.10
CA LEU A 444 2.07 0.47 11.92
C LEU A 444 0.56 0.43 11.62
N TYR A 445 0.20 0.14 10.37
CA TYR A 445 -1.19 0.11 9.90
C TYR A 445 -1.65 -1.33 9.74
N GLY A 446 -2.48 -1.80 10.66
CA GLY A 446 -2.99 -3.18 10.73
C GLY A 446 -4.40 -3.31 10.17
N ARG A 447 -4.65 -4.39 9.44
CA ARG A 447 -5.97 -4.74 8.89
C ARG A 447 -6.52 -6.02 9.52
N LEU A 448 -7.75 -5.95 10.02
CA LEU A 448 -8.49 -7.08 10.60
C LEU A 448 -9.62 -7.46 9.64
N TYR A 449 -9.27 -8.18 8.57
CA TYR A 449 -10.19 -8.46 7.47
C TYR A 449 -11.44 -9.24 7.89
N GLU A 450 -11.33 -10.07 8.94
CA GLU A 450 -12.44 -10.82 9.52
C GLU A 450 -13.48 -9.96 10.25
N ARG A 451 -13.19 -8.66 10.44
CA ARG A 451 -14.05 -7.68 11.12
C ARG A 451 -14.52 -6.55 10.20
N ASP A 452 -14.24 -6.65 8.90
CA ASP A 452 -14.68 -5.68 7.88
C ASP A 452 -16.21 -5.60 7.76
#